data_AF-A0A7V5H6R9-F1
#
_entry.id   AF-A0A7V5H6R9-F1
#
_cell.length_a   1.000
_cell.length_b   1.000
_cell.length_c   1.000
_cell.angle_alpha   90.00
_cell.angle_beta   90.00
_cell.angle_gamma   90.00
#
_symmetry.space_group_name_H-M   'P 1'
#
loop_
_entity.id
_entity.type
_entity.pdbx_description
1 polymer ?
#
loop_
_entity_poly.entity_id
_entity_poly.type
_entity_poly.pdbx_seq_one_letter_code
_entity_poly.pdbx_strand_id
1 'polypeptide(L)'
;GKTQVIYFVSLLDEQLTSRSLHTLSVAQIARTIGRFLSLNTDLIEAIALGHDLGHPPFGHDGEVFLSEISQKYGLGHFHHNIQSLRVVDRIAKKGCGLNLTFQTRDGILSHNGEVHNQKLEPDPYKNEKDLQSYIERMQAGEWVDMMPATLEGCVVRITDTIAYIGQDIDDAIRIGLIKREDLPPAATDVLGTSNGQIIDTLVNDVVCNSYQENYICFSDQISEALFELKQFNYQHIYKSPKLKINHRRIKRGFELLFEHFLERLKKNDQESEIFQHFLSSKCEDYLLETPDEIKVRDFLAGMTDRYFSKVLQKQVVPQMADFKIFNE
;
A
#
# COMPACT_ATOMS: atom_id res chain seq x y z
N GLY A 1 8.51 7.98 4.22
CA GLY A 1 9.56 6.96 4.39
C GLY A 1 9.00 5.58 4.64
N LYS A 2 7.94 5.19 3.93
CA LYS A 2 7.58 3.78 3.71
C LYS A 2 8.01 3.45 2.28
N THR A 3 8.67 2.32 2.06
CA THR A 3 9.03 1.86 0.73
C THR A 3 7.91 1.11 0.05
N GLN A 4 7.92 1.12 -1.29
CA GLN A 4 6.96 0.39 -2.10
C GLN A 4 7.31 -1.10 -2.15
N VAL A 5 8.43 -1.45 -2.81
CA VAL A 5 8.88 -2.83 -3.05
C VAL A 5 10.24 -3.14 -2.41
N ILE A 6 11.23 -2.26 -2.54
CA ILE A 6 12.62 -2.54 -2.12
C ILE A 6 12.94 -1.87 -0.79
N TYR A 7 12.58 -2.54 0.31
CA TYR A 7 12.60 -1.96 1.65
C TYR A 7 13.96 -1.94 2.36
N PHE A 8 14.92 -2.78 1.96
CA PHE A 8 16.26 -2.78 2.58
C PHE A 8 17.25 -1.82 1.93
N VAL A 9 17.11 -1.56 0.63
CA VAL A 9 18.06 -0.72 -0.09
C VAL A 9 17.70 0.76 0.05
N SER A 10 16.47 1.09 0.44
CA SER A 10 16.07 2.48 0.77
C SER A 10 16.79 3.07 1.98
N LEU A 11 17.40 2.22 2.82
CA LEU A 11 18.30 2.64 3.90
C LEU A 11 19.70 2.99 3.38
N LEU A 12 20.04 2.58 2.16
CA LEU A 12 21.34 2.74 1.51
C LEU A 12 21.28 3.71 0.32
N ASP A 13 20.08 3.96 -0.22
CA ASP A 13 19.90 4.73 -1.44
C ASP A 13 18.57 5.50 -1.45
N GLU A 14 18.66 6.82 -1.30
CA GLU A 14 17.50 7.73 -1.27
C GLU A 14 16.81 7.90 -2.63
N GLN A 15 17.43 7.46 -3.74
CA GLN A 15 16.78 7.56 -5.06
C GLN A 15 15.89 6.36 -5.38
N LEU A 16 15.72 5.41 -4.46
CA LEU A 16 14.69 4.37 -4.59
C LEU A 16 13.31 4.93 -4.34
N THR A 17 12.32 4.39 -5.06
CA THR A 17 10.97 4.94 -5.02
C THR A 17 10.34 4.76 -3.64
N SER A 18 10.01 5.88 -3.02
CA SER A 18 9.17 5.89 -1.82
C SER A 18 7.70 5.83 -2.23
N ARG A 19 6.85 5.30 -1.34
CA ARG A 19 5.39 5.31 -1.57
C ARG A 19 4.83 6.70 -1.83
N SER A 20 5.42 7.75 -1.24
CA SER A 20 5.00 9.12 -1.51
C SER A 20 5.26 9.55 -2.96
N LEU A 21 6.35 9.11 -3.58
CA LEU A 21 6.61 9.38 -4.99
C LEU A 21 5.69 8.57 -5.89
N HIS A 22 5.44 7.30 -5.55
CA HIS A 22 4.43 6.46 -6.23
C HIS A 22 3.05 7.10 -6.22
N THR A 23 2.54 7.46 -5.05
CA THR A 23 1.22 8.11 -4.91
C THR A 23 1.12 9.39 -5.74
N LEU A 24 2.19 10.19 -5.79
CA LEU A 24 2.23 11.40 -6.64
C LEU A 24 2.26 11.05 -8.15
N SER A 25 3.01 10.02 -8.54
CA SER A 25 3.03 9.51 -9.93
C SER A 25 1.63 9.05 -10.35
N VAL A 26 0.97 8.22 -9.52
CA VAL A 26 -0.41 7.76 -9.75
C VAL A 26 -1.35 8.95 -9.91
N ALA A 27 -1.31 9.94 -9.00
CA ALA A 27 -2.15 11.13 -9.10
C ALA A 27 -1.90 11.91 -10.40
N GLN A 28 -0.65 12.09 -10.81
CA GLN A 28 -0.31 12.83 -12.04
C GLN A 28 -0.76 12.09 -13.31
N ILE A 29 -0.48 10.80 -13.41
CA ILE A 29 -0.85 9.96 -14.55
C ILE A 29 -2.37 9.84 -14.64
N ALA A 30 -3.03 9.53 -13.52
CA ALA A 30 -4.48 9.33 -13.48
C ALA A 30 -5.23 10.61 -13.84
N ARG A 31 -4.78 11.78 -13.36
CA ARG A 31 -5.37 13.07 -13.76
C ARG A 31 -5.15 13.35 -15.24
N THR A 32 -4.01 12.92 -15.81
CA THR A 32 -3.74 13.08 -17.24
C THR A 32 -4.70 12.25 -18.08
N ILE A 33 -4.86 10.96 -17.76
CA ILE A 33 -5.87 10.08 -18.38
C ILE A 33 -7.26 10.69 -18.21
N GLY A 34 -7.63 11.08 -16.99
CA GLY A 34 -8.92 11.70 -16.69
C GLY A 34 -9.23 12.96 -17.50
N ARG A 35 -8.24 13.82 -17.75
CA ARG A 35 -8.40 15.01 -18.61
C ARG A 35 -8.74 14.63 -20.05
N PHE A 36 -8.04 13.65 -20.63
CA PHE A 36 -8.32 13.19 -21.99
C PHE A 36 -9.69 12.51 -22.11
N LEU A 37 -10.12 11.82 -21.06
CA LEU A 37 -11.43 11.16 -20.97
C LEU A 37 -12.57 12.09 -20.49
N SER A 38 -12.29 13.37 -20.23
CA SER A 38 -13.27 14.33 -19.69
C SER A 38 -13.95 13.92 -18.37
N LEU A 39 -13.18 13.26 -17.49
CA LEU A 39 -13.63 12.80 -16.17
C LEU A 39 -13.32 13.83 -15.06
N ASN A 40 -13.88 13.61 -13.87
CA ASN A 40 -13.65 14.49 -12.72
C ASN A 40 -12.23 14.31 -12.16
N THR A 41 -11.34 15.24 -12.48
CA THR A 41 -9.93 15.17 -12.06
C THR A 41 -9.72 15.36 -10.56
N ASP A 42 -10.65 16.04 -9.86
CA ASP A 42 -10.54 16.26 -8.42
C ASP A 42 -10.89 14.98 -7.65
N LEU A 43 -11.90 14.24 -8.12
CA LEU A 43 -12.23 12.93 -7.59
C LEU A 43 -11.08 11.94 -7.83
N ILE A 44 -10.52 11.93 -9.04
CA ILE A 44 -9.34 11.11 -9.37
C ILE A 44 -8.18 11.43 -8.43
N GLU A 45 -7.86 12.71 -8.24
CA GLU A 45 -6.74 13.11 -7.37
C GLU A 45 -7.01 12.72 -5.91
N ALA A 46 -8.22 12.93 -5.41
CA ALA A 46 -8.58 12.56 -4.04
C ALA A 46 -8.46 11.05 -3.80
N ILE A 47 -8.92 10.22 -4.74
CA ILE A 47 -8.78 8.76 -4.67
C ILE A 47 -7.30 8.37 -4.74
N ALA A 48 -6.55 8.90 -5.72
CA ALA A 48 -5.15 8.61 -5.93
C ALA A 48 -4.30 8.98 -4.70
N LEU A 49 -4.56 10.09 -4.02
CA LEU A 49 -3.83 10.46 -2.80
C LEU A 49 -4.19 9.59 -1.59
N GLY A 50 -5.39 8.99 -1.59
CA GLY A 50 -5.90 8.18 -0.49
C GLY A 50 -5.63 6.67 -0.60
N HIS A 51 -5.40 6.15 -1.81
CA HIS A 51 -5.39 4.70 -2.05
C HIS A 51 -4.34 3.96 -1.21
N ASP A 52 -3.16 4.56 -1.03
CA ASP A 52 -1.99 3.88 -0.45
C ASP A 52 -1.72 4.20 1.04
N LEU A 53 -2.65 4.88 1.72
CA LEU A 53 -2.44 5.35 3.10
C LEU A 53 -2.25 4.22 4.13
N GLY A 54 -2.88 3.06 3.88
CA GLY A 54 -2.99 1.95 4.81
C GLY A 54 -1.82 0.97 4.79
N HIS A 55 -0.90 1.08 3.83
CA HIS A 55 0.21 0.13 3.74
C HIS A 55 1.12 0.18 4.97
N PRO A 56 1.44 -0.97 5.58
CA PRO A 56 2.32 -1.00 6.73
C PRO A 56 3.79 -0.80 6.34
N PRO A 57 4.70 -0.66 7.32
CA PRO A 57 6.13 -0.74 7.06
C PRO A 57 6.50 -1.99 6.26
N PHE A 58 7.50 -1.88 5.39
CA PHE A 58 8.02 -2.96 4.54
C PHE A 58 7.02 -3.51 3.50
N GLY A 59 5.99 -2.74 3.14
CA GLY A 59 5.09 -3.04 2.01
C GLY A 59 4.31 -4.35 2.20
N HIS A 60 4.20 -5.15 1.14
CA HIS A 60 3.40 -6.38 1.13
C HIS A 60 3.86 -7.42 2.16
N ASP A 61 5.16 -7.51 2.45
CA ASP A 61 5.63 -8.42 3.51
C ASP A 61 5.10 -7.98 4.89
N GLY A 62 5.08 -6.66 5.15
CA GLY A 62 4.46 -6.11 6.36
C GLY A 62 2.96 -6.37 6.46
N GLU A 63 2.25 -6.34 5.32
CA GLU A 63 0.83 -6.67 5.22
C GLU A 63 0.59 -8.15 5.59
N VAL A 64 1.40 -9.06 5.06
CA VAL A 64 1.35 -10.49 5.44
C VAL A 64 1.60 -10.66 6.94
N PHE A 65 2.63 -10.01 7.50
CA PHE A 65 2.95 -10.14 8.93
C PHE A 65 1.83 -9.60 9.83
N LEU A 66 1.29 -8.42 9.51
CA LEU A 66 0.16 -7.88 10.26
C LEU A 66 -1.11 -8.69 10.07
N SER A 67 -1.30 -9.33 8.92
CA SER A 67 -2.45 -10.20 8.67
C SER A 67 -2.40 -11.47 9.51
N GLU A 68 -1.23 -12.11 9.62
CA GLU A 68 -1.04 -13.25 10.52
C GLU A 68 -1.24 -12.87 12.00
N ILE A 69 -0.68 -11.72 12.43
CA ILE A 69 -0.86 -11.23 13.79
C ILE A 69 -2.34 -10.90 14.04
N SER A 70 -3.01 -10.23 13.11
CA SER A 70 -4.42 -9.87 13.23
C SER A 70 -5.30 -11.11 13.42
N GLN A 71 -5.03 -12.18 12.66
CA GLN A 71 -5.71 -13.47 12.84
C GLN A 71 -5.46 -14.09 14.22
N LYS A 72 -4.21 -14.09 14.71
CA LYS A 72 -3.86 -14.59 16.06
C LYS A 72 -4.65 -13.92 17.18
N TYR A 73 -5.00 -12.64 17.01
CA TYR A 73 -5.78 -11.85 17.97
C TYR A 73 -7.28 -11.74 17.61
N GLY A 74 -7.76 -12.51 16.63
CA GLY A 74 -9.19 -12.52 16.27
C GLY A 74 -9.69 -11.25 15.55
N LEU A 75 -8.81 -10.48 14.93
CA LEU A 75 -9.13 -9.24 14.20
C LEU A 75 -9.46 -9.45 12.72
N GLY A 76 -9.40 -10.70 12.24
CA GLY A 76 -9.49 -11.05 10.82
C GLY A 76 -8.18 -10.80 10.05
N HIS A 77 -8.25 -10.97 8.73
CA HIS A 77 -7.15 -10.68 7.82
C HIS A 77 -6.92 -9.18 7.68
N PHE A 78 -5.65 -8.77 7.66
CA PHE A 78 -5.26 -7.39 7.39
C PHE A 78 -5.08 -7.19 5.89
N HIS A 79 -5.67 -6.11 5.36
CA HIS A 79 -5.53 -5.67 3.97
C HIS A 79 -5.27 -4.16 3.94
N HIS A 80 -4.29 -3.73 3.15
CA HIS A 80 -3.86 -2.34 3.11
C HIS A 80 -4.96 -1.40 2.62
N ASN A 81 -5.78 -1.81 1.64
CA ASN A 81 -6.87 -1.01 1.08
C ASN A 81 -7.99 -0.77 2.12
N ILE A 82 -8.32 -1.78 2.92
CA ILE A 82 -9.25 -1.65 4.07
C ILE A 82 -8.64 -0.71 5.11
N GLN A 83 -7.34 -0.82 5.37
CA GLN A 83 -6.65 0.08 6.29
C GLN A 83 -6.59 1.52 5.74
N SER A 84 -6.45 1.73 4.43
CA SER A 84 -6.50 3.06 3.80
C SER A 84 -7.86 3.72 4.04
N LEU A 85 -8.95 2.97 3.83
CA LEU A 85 -10.30 3.46 4.14
C LEU A 85 -10.45 3.76 5.63
N ARG A 86 -9.96 2.87 6.51
CA ARG A 86 -9.97 3.10 7.96
C ARG A 86 -9.17 4.35 8.36
N VAL A 87 -8.06 4.64 7.68
CA VAL A 87 -7.29 5.86 7.94
C VAL A 87 -8.13 7.10 7.72
N VAL A 88 -8.80 7.19 6.56
CA VAL A 88 -9.62 8.35 6.23
C VAL A 88 -10.91 8.42 7.03
N ASP A 89 -11.49 7.29 7.44
CA ASP A 89 -12.76 7.26 8.17
C ASP A 89 -12.62 7.43 9.68
N ARG A 90 -11.53 6.92 10.27
CA ARG A 90 -11.44 6.74 11.73
C ARG A 90 -10.14 7.24 12.36
N ILE A 91 -9.03 7.34 11.64
CA ILE A 91 -7.71 7.63 12.26
C ILE A 91 -7.27 9.07 12.01
N ALA A 92 -7.52 9.58 10.81
CA ALA A 92 -7.17 10.92 10.38
C ALA A 92 -7.90 11.98 11.23
N LYS A 93 -7.42 13.23 11.15
CA LYS A 93 -7.97 14.37 11.91
C LYS A 93 -8.14 14.03 13.39
N LYS A 94 -7.07 13.54 14.02
CA LYS A 94 -7.05 13.20 15.46
C LYS A 94 -8.11 12.15 15.86
N GLY A 95 -8.43 11.19 14.99
CA GLY A 95 -9.40 10.13 15.29
C GLY A 95 -10.85 10.46 14.92
N CYS A 96 -11.12 11.65 14.38
CA CYS A 96 -12.46 12.06 13.96
C CYS A 96 -12.81 11.64 12.52
N GLY A 97 -11.82 11.17 11.74
CA GLY A 97 -12.00 10.93 10.31
C GLY A 97 -12.04 12.23 9.49
N LEU A 98 -12.01 12.07 8.17
CA LEU A 98 -12.04 13.15 7.19
C LEU A 98 -13.45 13.44 6.66
N ASN A 99 -14.42 12.54 6.90
CA ASN A 99 -15.79 12.63 6.36
C ASN A 99 -15.80 12.82 4.84
N LEU A 100 -15.04 11.98 4.13
CA LEU A 100 -14.95 12.01 2.67
C LEU A 100 -16.25 11.53 2.04
N THR A 101 -16.48 11.92 0.78
CA THR A 101 -17.62 11.44 0.00
C THR A 101 -17.53 9.94 -0.23
N PHE A 102 -18.69 9.32 -0.48
CA PHE A 102 -18.80 7.89 -0.80
C PHE A 102 -17.86 7.49 -1.95
N GLN A 103 -17.85 8.26 -3.04
CA GLN A 103 -17.08 7.95 -4.24
C GLN A 103 -15.57 7.95 -3.96
N THR A 104 -15.08 8.88 -3.13
CA THR A 104 -13.67 8.89 -2.74
C THR A 104 -13.33 7.69 -1.86
N ARG A 105 -14.17 7.37 -0.87
CA ARG A 105 -13.99 6.22 0.02
C ARG A 105 -14.01 4.90 -0.74
N ASP A 106 -14.97 4.75 -1.64
CA ASP A 106 -15.12 3.59 -2.50
C ASP A 106 -13.91 3.41 -3.44
N GLY A 107 -13.47 4.49 -4.10
CA GLY A 107 -12.28 4.46 -4.94
C GLY A 107 -11.02 4.06 -4.15
N ILE A 108 -10.87 4.57 -2.93
CA ILE A 108 -9.77 4.17 -2.02
C ILE A 108 -9.86 2.69 -1.65
N LEU A 109 -11.06 2.14 -1.44
CA LEU A 109 -11.21 0.73 -1.05
C LEU A 109 -11.02 -0.23 -2.24
N SER A 110 -11.48 0.16 -3.43
CA SER A 110 -11.58 -0.71 -4.63
C SER A 110 -10.38 -0.62 -5.57
N HIS A 111 -9.35 0.16 -5.25
CA HIS A 111 -8.18 0.40 -6.12
C HIS A 111 -7.27 -0.81 -6.34
N ASN A 112 -7.50 -1.95 -5.68
CA ASN A 112 -6.54 -3.06 -5.60
C ASN A 112 -6.11 -3.54 -7.01
N GLY A 113 -4.90 -3.14 -7.41
CA GLY A 113 -4.30 -3.34 -8.73
C GLY A 113 -3.47 -4.61 -8.87
N GLU A 114 -3.45 -5.47 -7.85
CA GLU A 114 -2.73 -6.75 -7.89
C GLU A 114 -3.35 -7.72 -8.90
N VAL A 115 -4.62 -7.53 -9.25
CA VAL A 115 -5.32 -8.30 -10.28
C VAL A 115 -4.98 -7.74 -11.67
N HIS A 116 -4.75 -8.63 -12.64
CA HIS A 116 -4.61 -8.21 -14.04
C HIS A 116 -5.99 -7.93 -14.62
N ASN A 117 -6.27 -6.66 -14.89
CA ASN A 117 -7.56 -6.23 -15.43
C ASN A 117 -7.32 -5.60 -16.79
N GLN A 118 -7.84 -6.26 -17.83
CA GLN A 118 -7.87 -5.68 -19.17
C GLN A 118 -8.90 -4.56 -19.26
N LYS A 119 -10.12 -4.82 -18.75
CA LYS A 119 -11.27 -3.93 -18.80
C LYS A 119 -11.84 -3.71 -17.40
N LEU A 120 -12.17 -2.47 -17.08
CA LEU A 120 -12.77 -2.03 -15.83
C LEU A 120 -14.10 -1.32 -16.12
N GLU A 121 -15.20 -1.92 -15.67
CA GLU A 121 -16.53 -1.35 -15.73
C GLU A 121 -16.97 -0.93 -14.32
N PRO A 122 -17.42 0.33 -14.12
CA PRO A 122 -17.81 0.78 -12.80
C PRO A 122 -19.15 0.16 -12.37
N ASP A 123 -19.36 0.03 -11.05
CA ASP A 123 -20.64 -0.35 -10.45
C ASP A 123 -21.34 0.87 -9.81
N PRO A 124 -22.19 1.60 -10.56
CA PRO A 124 -22.77 2.85 -10.09
C PRO A 124 -23.85 2.67 -9.01
N TYR A 125 -24.31 1.43 -8.77
CA TYR A 125 -25.37 1.15 -7.81
C TYR A 125 -24.85 0.76 -6.42
N LYS A 126 -23.52 0.72 -6.27
CA LYS A 126 -22.87 0.42 -5.00
C LYS A 126 -23.26 1.42 -3.92
N ASN A 127 -23.43 0.92 -2.71
CA ASN A 127 -23.77 1.70 -1.51
C ASN A 127 -22.93 1.23 -0.30
N GLU A 128 -23.09 1.90 0.85
CA GLU A 128 -22.33 1.62 2.07
C GLU A 128 -22.39 0.15 2.53
N LYS A 129 -23.49 -0.56 2.28
CA LYS A 129 -23.61 -1.97 2.66
C LYS A 129 -22.67 -2.86 1.86
N ASP A 130 -22.41 -2.51 0.61
CA ASP A 130 -21.49 -3.25 -0.26
C ASP A 130 -20.05 -3.07 0.22
N LEU A 131 -19.66 -1.84 0.63
CA LEU A 131 -18.35 -1.58 1.22
C LEU A 131 -18.17 -2.38 2.52
N GLN A 132 -19.19 -2.36 3.39
CA GLN A 132 -19.16 -3.11 4.64
C GLN A 132 -19.08 -4.61 4.40
N SER A 133 -19.89 -5.15 3.48
CA SER A 133 -19.87 -6.56 3.11
C SER A 133 -18.52 -6.98 2.53
N TYR A 134 -17.92 -6.14 1.68
CA TYR A 134 -16.57 -6.36 1.16
C TYR A 134 -15.54 -6.47 2.30
N ILE A 135 -15.56 -5.50 3.24
CA ILE A 135 -14.62 -5.48 4.38
C ILE A 135 -14.77 -6.75 5.22
N GLU A 136 -15.99 -7.13 5.57
CA GLU A 136 -16.27 -8.31 6.39
C GLU A 136 -15.79 -9.60 5.73
N ARG A 137 -16.08 -9.79 4.45
CA ARG A 137 -15.68 -10.99 3.69
C ARG A 137 -14.17 -11.08 3.52
N MET A 138 -13.53 -9.97 3.16
CA MET A 138 -12.07 -9.90 3.03
C MET A 138 -11.36 -10.15 4.37
N GLN A 139 -11.90 -9.63 5.48
CA GLN A 139 -11.39 -9.89 6.84
C GLN A 139 -11.65 -11.33 7.29
N ALA A 140 -12.68 -11.99 6.78
CA ALA A 140 -12.95 -13.41 6.99
C ALA A 140 -12.04 -14.34 6.14
N GLY A 141 -11.23 -13.78 5.25
CA GLY A 141 -10.30 -14.53 4.39
C GLY A 141 -10.88 -14.96 3.05
N GLU A 142 -12.06 -14.46 2.69
CA GLU A 142 -12.59 -14.63 1.33
C GLU A 142 -11.82 -13.73 0.36
N TRP A 143 -11.58 -14.23 -0.85
CA TRP A 143 -11.12 -13.40 -1.95
C TRP A 143 -12.34 -12.86 -2.70
N VAL A 144 -12.54 -11.54 -2.63
CA VAL A 144 -13.64 -10.84 -3.29
C VAL A 144 -13.04 -9.73 -4.14
N ASP A 145 -13.29 -9.76 -5.44
CA ASP A 145 -13.00 -8.60 -6.29
C ASP A 145 -14.18 -7.62 -6.25
N MET A 146 -13.88 -6.33 -6.28
CA MET A 146 -14.86 -5.26 -6.25
C MET A 146 -14.46 -4.18 -7.24
N MET A 147 -15.30 -3.93 -8.25
CA MET A 147 -15.10 -2.83 -9.19
C MET A 147 -15.41 -1.49 -8.53
N PRO A 148 -14.68 -0.40 -8.81
CA PRO A 148 -15.03 0.94 -8.33
C PRO A 148 -16.43 1.38 -8.76
N ALA A 149 -17.05 2.28 -8.01
CA ALA A 149 -18.39 2.80 -8.31
C ALA A 149 -18.39 3.85 -9.43
N THR A 150 -17.21 4.36 -9.80
CA THR A 150 -17.05 5.45 -10.76
C THR A 150 -15.95 5.13 -11.79
N LEU A 151 -16.03 5.77 -12.96
CA LEU A 151 -14.95 5.72 -13.95
C LEU A 151 -13.65 6.30 -13.40
N GLU A 152 -13.74 7.34 -12.58
CA GLU A 152 -12.59 7.94 -11.88
C GLU A 152 -11.86 6.92 -11.00
N GLY A 153 -12.61 6.09 -10.26
CA GLY A 153 -12.02 5.00 -9.48
C GLY A 153 -11.38 3.92 -10.37
N CYS A 154 -12.00 3.62 -11.52
CA CYS A 154 -11.42 2.70 -12.51
C CYS A 154 -10.11 3.24 -13.09
N VAL A 155 -10.05 4.55 -13.38
CA VAL A 155 -8.82 5.21 -13.85
C VAL A 155 -7.73 5.12 -12.79
N VAL A 156 -8.03 5.35 -11.50
CA VAL A 156 -6.99 5.22 -10.46
C VAL A 156 -6.50 3.77 -10.35
N ARG A 157 -7.42 2.78 -10.36
CA ARG A 157 -7.08 1.35 -10.30
C ARG A 157 -6.17 0.92 -11.45
N ILE A 158 -6.46 1.32 -12.69
CA ILE A 158 -5.60 0.97 -13.83
C ILE A 158 -4.26 1.69 -13.77
N THR A 159 -4.27 2.96 -13.32
CA THR A 159 -3.08 3.81 -13.24
C THR A 159 -2.09 3.29 -12.20
N ASP A 160 -2.56 2.70 -11.11
CA ASP A 160 -1.67 2.11 -10.10
C ASP A 160 -0.70 1.11 -10.74
N THR A 161 -1.20 0.22 -11.60
CA THR A 161 -0.36 -0.72 -12.38
C THR A 161 0.58 0.00 -13.35
N ILE A 162 0.10 1.03 -14.06
CA ILE A 162 0.93 1.82 -14.99
C ILE A 162 2.10 2.49 -14.25
N ALA A 163 1.86 2.99 -13.05
CA ALA A 163 2.84 3.76 -12.30
C ALA A 163 3.95 2.90 -11.69
N TYR A 164 3.66 1.68 -11.24
CA TYR A 164 4.68 0.85 -10.59
C TYR A 164 5.46 -0.06 -11.56
N ILE A 165 4.84 -0.51 -12.66
CA ILE A 165 5.38 -1.64 -13.45
C ILE A 165 6.80 -1.38 -13.99
N GLY A 166 7.03 -0.22 -14.60
CA GLY A 166 8.32 0.18 -15.13
C GLY A 166 9.27 0.68 -14.04
N GLN A 167 8.74 1.31 -13.00
CA GLN A 167 9.53 1.83 -11.89
C GLN A 167 10.18 0.70 -11.08
N ASP A 168 9.44 -0.38 -10.81
CA ASP A 168 9.97 -1.55 -10.10
C ASP A 168 11.09 -2.24 -10.88
N ILE A 169 11.02 -2.23 -12.22
CA ILE A 169 12.10 -2.74 -13.10
C ILE A 169 13.33 -1.86 -12.96
N ASP A 170 13.18 -0.54 -13.03
CA ASP A 170 14.29 0.40 -12.88
C ASP A 170 14.96 0.26 -11.51
N ASP A 171 14.17 0.16 -10.44
CA ASP A 171 14.65 -0.04 -9.07
C ASP A 171 15.37 -1.40 -8.94
N ALA A 172 14.85 -2.47 -9.54
CA ALA A 172 15.47 -3.79 -9.52
C ALA A 172 16.80 -3.85 -10.30
N ILE A 173 16.89 -3.17 -11.45
CA ILE A 173 18.13 -3.04 -12.22
C ILE A 173 19.18 -2.27 -11.41
N ARG A 174 18.76 -1.19 -10.75
CA ARG A 174 19.64 -0.33 -9.95
C ARG A 174 20.33 -1.06 -8.81
N ILE A 175 19.64 -2.01 -8.20
CA ILE A 175 20.21 -2.86 -7.13
C ILE A 175 20.92 -4.13 -7.66
N GLY A 176 21.04 -4.28 -8.97
CA GLY A 176 21.66 -5.43 -9.62
C GLY A 176 20.90 -6.74 -9.40
N LEU A 177 19.57 -6.67 -9.22
CA LEU A 177 18.73 -7.86 -9.09
C LEU A 177 18.45 -8.50 -10.45
N ILE A 178 18.20 -7.67 -11.46
CA ILE A 178 18.00 -8.04 -12.87
C ILE A 178 18.82 -7.09 -13.75
N LYS A 179 18.92 -7.41 -15.04
CA LYS A 179 19.43 -6.51 -16.07
C LYS A 179 18.34 -6.15 -17.07
N ARG A 180 18.54 -5.07 -17.83
CA ARG A 180 17.58 -4.64 -18.84
C ARG A 180 17.37 -5.70 -19.92
N GLU A 181 18.42 -6.45 -20.23
CA GLU A 181 18.40 -7.51 -21.24
C GLU A 181 17.67 -8.79 -20.76
N ASP A 182 17.37 -8.89 -19.46
CA ASP A 182 16.61 -10.01 -18.91
C ASP A 182 15.10 -9.86 -19.18
N LEU A 183 14.64 -8.66 -19.56
CA LEU A 183 13.23 -8.38 -19.82
C LEU A 183 12.70 -9.19 -21.02
N PRO A 184 11.45 -9.68 -20.97
CA PRO A 184 10.86 -10.46 -22.05
C PRO A 184 10.75 -9.63 -23.34
N PRO A 185 11.38 -10.05 -24.45
CA PRO A 185 11.35 -9.30 -25.71
C PRO A 185 9.94 -9.03 -26.22
N ALA A 186 9.05 -10.01 -26.09
CA ALA A 186 7.65 -9.89 -26.52
C ALA A 186 6.91 -8.74 -25.80
N ALA A 187 7.20 -8.50 -24.52
CA ALA A 187 6.64 -7.36 -23.80
C ALA A 187 7.36 -6.04 -24.15
N THR A 188 8.70 -6.05 -24.24
CA THR A 188 9.46 -4.82 -24.49
C THR A 188 9.32 -4.28 -25.91
N ASP A 189 9.06 -5.15 -26.88
CA ASP A 189 8.81 -4.76 -28.27
C ASP A 189 7.49 -3.98 -28.42
N VAL A 190 6.53 -4.24 -27.51
CA VAL A 190 5.22 -3.59 -27.48
C VAL A 190 5.23 -2.38 -26.54
N LEU A 191 5.72 -2.55 -25.30
CA LEU A 191 5.63 -1.54 -24.24
C LEU A 191 6.82 -0.58 -24.20
N GLY A 192 7.96 -0.96 -24.79
CA GLY A 192 9.24 -0.26 -24.63
C GLY A 192 10.08 -0.80 -23.48
N THR A 193 11.27 -0.21 -23.31
CA THR A 193 12.32 -0.76 -22.41
C THR A 193 12.58 0.12 -21.19
N SER A 194 12.26 1.40 -21.25
CA SER A 194 12.40 2.35 -20.14
C SER A 194 11.06 2.62 -19.47
N ASN A 195 11.08 3.00 -18.19
CA ASN A 195 9.86 3.35 -17.44
C ASN A 195 9.04 4.43 -18.16
N GLY A 196 9.69 5.47 -18.70
CA GLY A 196 9.01 6.53 -19.45
C GLY A 196 8.30 6.03 -20.72
N GLN A 197 8.91 5.12 -21.48
CA GLN A 197 8.28 4.51 -22.66
C GLN A 197 7.09 3.64 -22.28
N ILE A 198 7.25 2.81 -21.24
CA ILE A 198 6.18 1.93 -20.74
C ILE A 198 4.97 2.76 -20.31
N ILE A 199 5.19 3.82 -19.53
CA ILE A 199 4.12 4.73 -19.11
C ILE A 199 3.44 5.38 -20.32
N ASP A 200 4.21 5.95 -21.26
CA ASP A 200 3.64 6.62 -22.44
C ASP A 200 2.79 5.67 -23.28
N THR A 201 3.29 4.48 -23.59
CA THR A 201 2.56 3.47 -24.35
C THR A 201 1.27 3.04 -23.63
N LEU A 202 1.33 2.74 -22.33
CA LEU A 202 0.15 2.32 -21.57
C LEU A 202 -0.90 3.42 -21.43
N VAL A 203 -0.47 4.67 -21.18
CA VAL A 203 -1.39 5.82 -21.06
C VAL A 203 -2.08 6.10 -22.38
N ASN A 204 -1.33 6.15 -23.49
CA ASN A 204 -1.91 6.40 -24.81
C ASN A 204 -2.92 5.31 -25.19
N ASP A 205 -2.59 4.03 -24.96
CA ASP A 205 -3.49 2.92 -25.24
C ASP A 205 -4.79 3.00 -24.42
N VAL A 206 -4.70 3.23 -23.10
CA VAL A 206 -5.89 3.37 -22.24
C VAL A 206 -6.77 4.51 -22.71
N VAL A 207 -6.19 5.67 -23.02
CA VAL A 207 -6.95 6.83 -23.48
C VAL A 207 -7.68 6.50 -24.79
N CYS A 208 -7.00 5.90 -25.77
CA CYS A 208 -7.60 5.57 -27.06
C CYS A 208 -8.73 4.53 -26.94
N ASN A 209 -8.58 3.52 -26.08
CA ASN A 209 -9.56 2.44 -25.92
C ASN A 209 -10.69 2.76 -24.93
N SER A 210 -10.60 3.88 -24.21
CA SER A 210 -11.61 4.30 -23.21
C SER A 210 -12.32 5.60 -23.58
N TYR A 211 -11.92 6.27 -24.67
CA TYR A 211 -12.50 7.56 -25.07
C TYR A 211 -13.97 7.42 -25.48
N GLN A 212 -14.85 8.18 -24.83
CA GLN A 212 -16.32 8.13 -25.01
C GLN A 212 -16.97 6.78 -24.64
N GLU A 213 -16.27 5.95 -23.88
CA GLU A 213 -16.78 4.67 -23.40
C GLU A 213 -17.19 4.73 -21.92
N ASN A 214 -18.04 3.80 -21.51
CA ASN A 214 -18.47 3.65 -20.11
C ASN A 214 -17.58 2.67 -19.33
N TYR A 215 -16.33 2.50 -19.76
CA TYR A 215 -15.34 1.61 -19.16
C TYR A 215 -13.93 2.15 -19.39
N ILE A 216 -12.96 1.62 -18.63
CA ILE A 216 -11.53 1.87 -18.81
C ILE A 216 -10.88 0.57 -19.28
N CYS A 217 -10.17 0.58 -20.41
CA CYS A 217 -9.67 -0.63 -21.04
C CYS A 217 -8.30 -0.46 -21.68
N PHE A 218 -7.48 -1.51 -21.62
CA PHE A 218 -6.35 -1.70 -22.52
C PHE A 218 -6.78 -2.46 -23.78
N SER A 219 -6.10 -2.25 -24.91
CA SER A 219 -6.22 -3.14 -26.06
C SER A 219 -5.71 -4.56 -25.72
N ASP A 220 -6.15 -5.57 -26.47
CA ASP A 220 -5.73 -6.97 -26.27
C ASP A 220 -4.20 -7.10 -26.28
N GLN A 221 -3.54 -6.52 -27.30
CA GLN A 221 -2.09 -6.58 -27.48
C GLN A 221 -1.32 -5.96 -26.29
N ILE A 222 -1.78 -4.80 -25.81
CA ILE A 222 -1.15 -4.11 -24.68
C ILE A 222 -1.42 -4.87 -23.38
N SER A 223 -2.62 -5.41 -23.21
CA SER A 223 -2.97 -6.21 -22.04
C SER A 223 -2.13 -7.48 -21.93
N GLU A 224 -1.91 -8.19 -23.04
CA GLU A 224 -1.07 -9.38 -23.09
C GLU A 224 0.39 -9.06 -22.76
N ALA A 225 0.96 -8.01 -23.36
CA ALA A 225 2.32 -7.57 -23.08
C ALA A 225 2.50 -7.12 -21.61
N LEU A 226 1.51 -6.40 -21.07
CA LEU A 226 1.52 -5.97 -19.66
C LEU A 226 1.41 -7.18 -18.73
N PHE A 227 0.60 -8.17 -19.06
CA PHE A 227 0.48 -9.40 -18.27
C PHE A 227 1.82 -10.14 -18.21
N GLU A 228 2.50 -10.30 -19.36
CA GLU A 228 3.82 -10.92 -19.42
C GLU A 228 4.86 -10.16 -18.57
N LEU A 229 4.87 -8.83 -18.66
CA LEU A 229 5.76 -7.99 -17.86
C LEU A 229 5.46 -8.10 -16.35
N LYS A 230 4.18 -8.14 -15.95
CA LYS A 230 3.76 -8.39 -14.56
C LYS A 230 4.26 -9.75 -14.06
N GLN A 231 4.13 -10.81 -14.87
CA GLN A 231 4.64 -12.14 -14.52
C GLN A 231 6.16 -12.13 -14.34
N PHE A 232 6.88 -11.45 -15.23
CA PHE A 232 8.33 -11.29 -15.10
C PHE A 232 8.71 -10.59 -13.78
N ASN A 233 8.13 -9.43 -13.48
CA ASN A 233 8.38 -8.71 -12.22
C ASN A 233 8.10 -9.60 -11.01
N TYR A 234 6.98 -10.34 -11.04
CA TYR A 234 6.63 -11.24 -9.94
C TYR A 234 7.66 -12.35 -9.71
N GLN A 235 8.14 -12.98 -10.78
CA GLN A 235 9.08 -14.10 -10.69
C GLN A 235 10.51 -13.66 -10.35
N HIS A 236 10.98 -12.56 -10.96
CA HIS A 236 12.38 -12.14 -10.88
C HIS A 236 12.66 -11.06 -9.83
N ILE A 237 11.65 -10.24 -9.50
CA ILE A 237 11.78 -9.15 -8.53
C ILE A 237 11.15 -9.56 -7.20
N TYR A 238 9.82 -9.70 -7.13
CA TYR A 238 9.11 -9.88 -5.86
C TYR A 238 9.39 -11.23 -5.18
N LYS A 239 9.62 -12.30 -5.95
CA LYS A 239 10.00 -13.62 -5.43
C LYS A 239 11.48 -13.78 -5.13
N SER A 240 12.32 -12.76 -5.39
CA SER A 240 13.76 -12.87 -5.22
C SER A 240 14.17 -13.23 -3.78
N PRO A 241 14.95 -14.31 -3.57
CA PRO A 241 15.48 -14.65 -2.25
C PRO A 241 16.34 -13.56 -1.63
N LYS A 242 16.99 -12.71 -2.45
CA LYS A 242 17.83 -11.60 -1.97
C LYS A 242 17.03 -10.56 -1.19
N LEU A 243 15.76 -10.34 -1.57
CA LEU A 243 14.87 -9.43 -0.85
C LEU A 243 14.35 -10.06 0.46
N LYS A 244 14.32 -11.40 0.54
CA LYS A 244 13.73 -12.14 1.68
C LYS A 244 14.73 -12.52 2.79
N ILE A 245 16.00 -12.10 2.71
CA ILE A 245 17.06 -12.50 3.64
C ILE A 245 16.69 -12.22 5.11
N ASN A 246 16.05 -11.08 5.38
CA ASN A 246 15.69 -10.64 6.72
C ASN A 246 14.20 -10.81 7.04
N HIS A 247 13.44 -11.46 6.14
CA HIS A 247 11.99 -11.65 6.27
C HIS A 247 11.61 -12.25 7.63
N ARG A 248 12.33 -13.29 8.08
CA ARG A 248 12.11 -13.89 9.41
C ARG A 248 12.35 -12.93 10.57
N ARG A 249 13.36 -12.05 10.47
CA ARG A 249 13.71 -11.08 11.52
C ARG A 249 12.65 -9.98 11.60
N ILE A 250 12.21 -9.45 10.46
CA ILE A 250 11.16 -8.43 10.41
C ILE A 250 9.84 -9.00 10.94
N LYS A 251 9.44 -10.19 10.48
CA LYS A 251 8.25 -10.88 10.99
C LYS A 251 8.26 -10.98 12.52
N ARG A 252 9.36 -11.48 13.10
CA ARG A 252 9.50 -11.56 14.56
C ARG A 252 9.47 -10.19 15.22
N GLY A 253 10.02 -9.16 14.56
CA GLY A 253 9.94 -7.77 15.00
C GLY A 253 8.51 -7.25 15.09
N PHE A 254 7.65 -7.55 14.10
CA PHE A 254 6.24 -7.18 14.15
C PHE A 254 5.52 -7.85 15.33
N GLU A 255 5.74 -9.16 15.54
CA GLU A 255 5.16 -9.90 16.67
C GLU A 255 5.59 -9.28 18.01
N LEU A 256 6.89 -9.03 18.18
CA LEU A 256 7.45 -8.44 19.38
C LEU A 256 6.88 -7.05 19.66
N LEU A 257 6.82 -6.19 18.64
CA LEU A 257 6.28 -4.84 18.82
C LEU A 257 4.77 -4.85 19.08
N PHE A 258 4.02 -5.74 18.44
CA PHE A 258 2.58 -5.88 18.70
C PHE A 258 2.33 -6.30 20.15
N GLU A 259 2.99 -7.36 20.61
CA GLU A 259 2.89 -7.84 21.99
C GLU A 259 3.33 -6.77 22.99
N HIS A 260 4.44 -6.08 22.70
CA HIS A 260 4.95 -4.99 23.52
C HIS A 260 3.93 -3.85 23.70
N PHE A 261 3.38 -3.32 22.60
CA PHE A 261 2.45 -2.20 22.69
C PHE A 261 1.10 -2.60 23.28
N LEU A 262 0.64 -3.83 23.04
CA LEU A 262 -0.59 -4.33 23.67
C LEU A 262 -0.44 -4.44 25.19
N GLU A 263 0.70 -4.93 25.68
CA GLU A 263 0.98 -5.00 27.12
C GLU A 263 1.05 -3.60 27.75
N ARG A 264 1.74 -2.66 27.09
CA ARG A 264 1.84 -1.26 27.53
C ARG A 264 0.48 -0.57 27.59
N LEU A 265 -0.39 -0.81 26.61
CA LEU A 265 -1.76 -0.32 26.61
C LEU A 265 -2.57 -0.87 27.78
N LYS A 266 -2.53 -2.18 28.02
CA LYS A 266 -3.24 -2.83 29.14
C LYS A 266 -2.76 -2.33 30.51
N LYS A 267 -1.50 -1.93 30.62
CA LYS A 267 -0.92 -1.30 31.81
C LYS A 267 -1.18 0.21 31.91
N ASN A 268 -1.84 0.79 30.92
CA ASN A 268 -2.08 2.23 30.79
C ASN A 268 -0.79 3.07 30.89
N ASP A 269 0.28 2.58 30.25
CA ASP A 269 1.60 3.24 30.30
C ASP A 269 1.66 4.46 29.37
N GLN A 270 1.36 5.62 29.93
CA GLN A 270 1.34 6.91 29.24
C GLN A 270 2.72 7.35 28.71
N GLU A 271 3.81 6.73 29.19
CA GLU A 271 5.18 7.02 28.73
C GLU A 271 5.58 6.17 27.51
N SER A 272 4.75 5.21 27.11
CA SER A 272 5.03 4.36 25.95
C SER A 272 4.90 5.13 24.63
N GLU A 273 5.65 4.70 23.61
CA GLU A 273 5.65 5.36 22.30
C GLU A 273 4.26 5.35 21.63
N ILE A 274 3.43 4.33 21.86
CA ILE A 274 2.07 4.26 21.32
C ILE A 274 1.16 5.33 21.94
N PHE A 275 1.30 5.62 23.23
CA PHE A 275 0.56 6.71 23.86
C PHE A 275 1.07 8.06 23.39
N GLN A 276 2.37 8.33 23.57
CA GLN A 276 2.94 9.64 23.31
C GLN A 276 2.83 10.06 21.83
N HIS A 277 3.11 9.15 20.90
CA HIS A 277 3.20 9.50 19.48
C HIS A 277 1.91 9.26 18.69
N PHE A 278 0.92 8.56 19.25
CA PHE A 278 -0.31 8.21 18.54
C PHE A 278 -1.57 8.51 19.33
N LEU A 279 -1.80 7.84 20.47
CA LEU A 279 -3.08 7.88 21.17
C LEU A 279 -3.36 9.20 21.90
N SER A 280 -2.33 9.88 22.41
CA SER A 280 -2.45 11.19 23.08
C SER A 280 -3.10 12.26 22.20
N SER A 281 -2.97 12.09 20.88
CA SER A 281 -3.52 13.00 19.89
C SER A 281 -4.96 12.68 19.48
N LYS A 282 -5.52 11.55 19.91
CA LYS A 282 -6.82 11.05 19.44
C LYS A 282 -7.99 11.58 20.27
N CYS A 283 -9.14 11.75 19.62
CA CYS A 283 -10.39 12.09 20.27
C CYS A 283 -10.89 10.94 21.15
N GLU A 284 -11.77 11.27 22.09
CA GLU A 284 -12.35 10.34 23.05
C GLU A 284 -13.11 9.20 22.35
N ASP A 285 -13.91 9.52 21.32
CA ASP A 285 -14.67 8.53 20.55
C ASP A 285 -13.75 7.43 19.97
N TYR A 286 -12.60 7.79 19.39
CA TYR A 286 -11.65 6.80 18.88
C TYR A 286 -11.09 5.92 20.00
N LEU A 287 -10.74 6.53 21.14
CA LEU A 287 -10.14 5.83 22.28
C LEU A 287 -11.12 4.85 22.94
N LEU A 288 -12.40 5.20 23.02
CA LEU A 288 -13.46 4.38 23.61
C LEU A 288 -13.97 3.30 22.67
N GLU A 289 -14.24 3.63 21.40
CA GLU A 289 -14.87 2.69 20.46
C GLU A 289 -13.90 1.70 19.83
N THR A 290 -12.59 2.01 19.80
CA THR A 290 -11.59 1.14 19.15
C THR A 290 -10.98 0.16 20.16
N PRO A 291 -11.08 -1.16 19.96
CA PRO A 291 -10.38 -2.15 20.79
C PRO A 291 -8.87 -1.96 20.80
N ASP A 292 -8.21 -2.33 21.90
CA ASP A 292 -6.78 -2.09 22.08
C ASP A 292 -5.94 -2.81 21.02
N GLU A 293 -6.30 -4.04 20.64
CA GLU A 293 -5.63 -4.78 19.59
C GLU A 293 -5.71 -4.04 18.23
N ILE A 294 -6.83 -3.37 17.94
CA ILE A 294 -6.97 -2.53 16.74
C ILE A 294 -6.16 -1.24 16.88
N LYS A 295 -6.11 -0.62 18.05
CA LYS A 295 -5.24 0.56 18.30
C LYS A 295 -3.76 0.25 18.03
N VAL A 296 -3.29 -0.92 18.48
CA VAL A 296 -1.91 -1.39 18.21
C VAL A 296 -1.70 -1.63 16.72
N ARG A 297 -2.64 -2.30 16.06
CA ARG A 297 -2.59 -2.54 14.60
C ARG A 297 -2.53 -1.22 13.82
N ASP A 298 -3.39 -0.26 14.16
CA ASP A 298 -3.43 1.07 13.54
C ASP A 298 -2.09 1.81 13.74
N PHE A 299 -1.51 1.72 14.93
CA PHE A 299 -0.21 2.33 15.23
C PHE A 299 0.92 1.70 14.40
N LEU A 300 1.01 0.37 14.37
CA LEU A 300 2.04 -0.36 13.61
C LEU A 300 1.91 -0.11 12.10
N ALA A 301 0.69 -0.17 11.55
CA ALA A 301 0.43 0.15 10.15
C ALA A 301 0.78 1.61 9.81
N GLY A 302 0.64 2.53 10.77
CA GLY A 302 1.01 3.94 10.63
C GLY A 302 2.52 4.23 10.66
N MET A 303 3.35 3.28 11.07
CA MET A 303 4.80 3.51 11.20
C MET A 303 5.50 3.68 9.85
N THR A 304 6.65 4.34 9.85
CA THR A 304 7.60 4.30 8.73
C THR A 304 8.61 3.19 8.95
N ASP A 305 9.28 2.68 7.89
CA ASP A 305 10.28 1.61 8.01
C ASP A 305 11.41 1.99 8.97
N ARG A 306 11.85 3.26 8.88
CA ARG A 306 12.86 3.83 9.77
C ARG A 306 12.40 3.90 11.22
N TYR A 307 11.17 4.34 11.45
CA TYR A 307 10.62 4.45 12.80
C TYR A 307 10.41 3.07 13.42
N PHE A 308 9.83 2.12 12.67
CA PHE A 308 9.68 0.74 13.08
C PHE A 308 11.03 0.14 13.49
N SER A 309 12.05 0.27 12.64
CA SER A 309 13.39 -0.27 12.90
C SER A 309 14.03 0.34 14.16
N LYS A 310 13.87 1.66 14.37
CA LYS A 310 14.37 2.37 15.56
C LYS A 310 13.69 1.86 16.84
N VAL A 311 12.37 1.69 16.83
CA VAL A 311 11.61 1.19 17.98
C VAL A 311 12.00 -0.27 18.26
N LEU A 312 12.06 -1.11 17.23
CA LEU A 312 12.48 -2.50 17.37
C LEU A 312 13.89 -2.62 17.97
N GLN A 313 14.83 -1.80 17.50
CA GLN A 313 16.18 -1.78 18.04
C GLN A 313 16.19 -1.44 19.54
N LYS A 314 15.42 -0.43 19.98
CA LYS A 314 15.29 -0.09 21.40
C LYS A 314 14.76 -1.23 22.26
N GLN A 315 13.87 -2.07 21.72
CA GLN A 315 13.26 -3.18 22.45
C GLN A 315 14.16 -4.41 22.51
N VAL A 316 14.97 -4.65 21.47
CA VAL A 316 15.79 -5.86 21.36
C VAL A 316 17.20 -5.65 21.92
N VAL A 317 17.75 -4.44 21.81
CA VAL A 317 19.11 -4.14 22.29
C VAL A 317 19.07 -3.79 23.78
N PRO A 318 19.79 -4.53 24.65
CA PRO A 318 19.87 -4.19 26.06
C PRO A 318 20.46 -2.79 26.26
N GLN A 319 19.80 -1.99 27.09
CA GLN A 319 20.39 -0.74 27.57
C GLN A 319 21.26 -1.09 28.79
N MET A 320 22.55 -0.78 28.72
CA MET A 320 23.41 -0.88 29.91
C MET A 320 22.96 0.18 30.91
N ALA A 321 22.72 -0.23 32.15
CA ALA A 321 22.64 0.73 33.25
C ALA A 321 24.03 1.36 33.45
N ASP A 322 24.07 2.60 33.92
CA ASP A 322 25.33 3.29 34.23
C ASP A 322 26.04 2.58 35.40
N PHE A 323 26.90 1.63 35.08
CA PHE A 323 27.75 0.97 36.06
C PHE A 323 29.06 1.74 36.18
N LYS A 324 29.35 2.27 37.39
CA LYS A 324 30.70 2.72 37.72
C LYS A 324 31.56 1.50 38.03
N ILE A 325 32.51 1.21 37.15
CA ILE A 325 33.54 0.20 37.41
C ILE A 325 34.54 0.84 38.38
N PHE A 326 34.55 0.35 39.62
CA PHE A 326 35.60 0.69 40.58
C PHE A 326 36.79 -0.23 40.33
N ASN A 327 37.95 0.35 40.00
CA ASN A 327 39.20 -0.40 39.97
C ASN A 327 39.75 -0.41 41.40
N GLU A 328 39.90 -1.60 41.99
CA GLU A 328 40.65 -1.81 43.25
C GLU A 328 42.17 -1.69 43.02
#